data_AF-A0ABD6CZM9-F1
#
_entry.id   AF-A0ABD6CZM9-F1
#
_cell.length_a   1.000
_cell.length_b   1.000
_cell.length_c   1.000
_cell.angle_alpha   90.00
_cell.angle_beta   90.00
_cell.angle_gamma   90.00
#
_symmetry.space_group_name_H-M   'P 1'
#
loop_
_entity.id
_entity.type
_entity.pdbx_description
1 polymer ?
#
loop_
_entity_poly.entity_id
_entity_poly.type
_entity_poly.pdbx_seq_one_letter_code
_entity_poly.pdbx_strand_id
1 'polypeptide(L)'
;MNAREARGVAVAAALFLLVQVGALAMVGPFETAGYQAVEDPSDPTNSLVYFAAILVATGVMLAAFKYAFEQAIRAVVVLSSALVSWYVFAVVAPPLLVVGSINVLAVALSVGVAVALLVYPEWYVIDGAGVVMGIGAGALFGISFGLLPAIVLLTVLAVYDAVSVYGTRHMLSLAEGVMDLRVPVILVVPLTLSYSLRDDDFGGANEVHEEDEAVANGDDPSTASDEEDDGDDSPDRDAFFIGLGDAVMPTVMVASGAFFSPAPSLGVAGLPALNLPALLAMVGTFLGLGILLWAVMKGRAHAGLPLLNGGAIGGYLLGSVLAGVSVIQALGLAPYL
;
A
#
# COMPACT_ATOMS: atom_id res chain seq x y z
N MET A 1 12.28 -4.90 21.70
CA MET A 1 11.33 -5.40 20.70
C MET A 1 10.81 -6.72 21.23
N ASN A 2 9.54 -6.76 21.61
CA ASN A 2 8.91 -7.96 22.15
C ASN A 2 8.57 -8.94 21.03
N ALA A 3 8.36 -10.22 21.36
CA ALA A 3 8.10 -11.27 20.37
C ALA A 3 6.86 -10.98 19.50
N ARG A 4 5.87 -10.25 20.03
CA ARG A 4 4.66 -9.80 19.31
C ARG A 4 5.00 -8.76 18.25
N GLU A 5 5.74 -7.71 18.62
CA GLU A 5 6.20 -6.66 17.70
C GLU A 5 7.07 -7.23 16.57
N ALA A 6 7.97 -8.17 16.89
CA ALA A 6 8.82 -8.82 15.90
C ALA A 6 8.01 -9.59 14.84
N ARG A 7 6.89 -10.20 15.25
CA ARG A 7 5.97 -10.88 14.33
C ARG A 7 5.25 -9.88 13.43
N GLY A 8 4.72 -8.80 14.00
CA GLY A 8 4.09 -7.73 13.21
C GLY A 8 5.05 -7.17 12.15
N VAL A 9 6.29 -6.85 12.54
CA VAL A 9 7.33 -6.39 11.62
C VAL A 9 7.61 -7.43 10.52
N ALA A 10 7.69 -8.72 10.87
CA ALA A 10 7.93 -9.80 9.90
C ALA A 10 6.77 -9.97 8.91
N VAL A 11 5.51 -9.87 9.38
CA VAL A 11 4.33 -9.94 8.51
C VAL A 11 4.27 -8.73 7.58
N ALA A 12 4.48 -7.51 8.08
CA ALA A 12 4.56 -6.31 7.24
C ALA A 12 5.65 -6.43 6.17
N ALA A 13 6.85 -6.88 6.57
CA ALA A 13 7.95 -7.13 5.64
C ALA A 13 7.60 -8.21 4.59
N ALA A 14 6.90 -9.28 4.98
CA ALA A 14 6.45 -10.32 4.06
C ALA A 14 5.43 -9.78 3.04
N LEU A 15 4.46 -8.97 3.46
CA LEU A 15 3.48 -8.34 2.56
C LEU A 15 4.18 -7.47 1.51
N PHE A 16 5.11 -6.60 1.95
CA PHE A 16 5.90 -5.77 1.04
C PHE A 16 6.75 -6.61 0.07
N LEU A 17 7.33 -7.71 0.55
CA LEU A 17 8.12 -8.61 -0.28
C LEU A 17 7.27 -9.29 -1.35
N LEU A 18 6.11 -9.82 -0.97
CA LEU A 18 5.18 -10.49 -1.88
C LEU A 18 4.69 -9.54 -2.98
N VAL A 19 4.35 -8.29 -2.61
CA VAL A 19 3.96 -7.26 -3.58
C VAL A 19 5.10 -6.95 -4.56
N GLN A 20 6.32 -6.71 -4.07
CA GLN A 20 7.46 -6.37 -4.92
C GLN A 20 7.89 -7.52 -5.84
N VAL A 21 8.04 -8.73 -5.28
CA VAL A 21 8.42 -9.92 -6.04
C VAL A 21 7.35 -10.28 -7.07
N GLY A 22 6.08 -10.21 -6.68
CA GLY A 22 4.98 -10.49 -7.60
C GLY A 22 4.89 -9.44 -8.70
N ALA A 23 5.04 -8.15 -8.39
CA ALA A 23 5.05 -7.10 -9.40
C ALA A 23 6.21 -7.28 -10.40
N LEU A 24 7.41 -7.61 -9.91
CA LEU A 24 8.55 -7.94 -10.77
C LEU A 24 8.29 -9.15 -11.68
N ALA A 25 7.63 -10.19 -11.15
CA ALA A 25 7.24 -11.35 -11.94
C ALA A 25 6.22 -10.99 -13.03
N MET A 26 5.40 -9.95 -12.82
CA MET A 26 4.38 -9.49 -13.77
C MET A 26 4.91 -8.53 -14.85
N VAL A 27 6.10 -7.94 -14.70
CA VAL A 27 6.67 -6.98 -15.69
C VAL A 27 6.63 -7.53 -17.11
N GLY A 28 7.24 -8.70 -17.35
CA GLY A 28 7.26 -9.33 -18.68
C GLY A 28 5.87 -9.75 -19.16
N PRO A 29 5.08 -10.52 -18.38
CA PRO A 29 3.72 -10.88 -18.75
C PRO A 29 2.82 -9.69 -19.11
N PHE A 30 2.88 -8.59 -18.36
CA PHE A 30 2.07 -7.39 -18.62
C PHE A 30 2.53 -6.63 -19.86
N GLU A 31 3.84 -6.55 -20.11
CA GLU A 31 4.37 -6.04 -21.38
C GLU A 31 3.84 -6.85 -22.56
N THR A 32 3.95 -8.20 -22.50
CA THR A 32 3.49 -9.07 -23.59
C THR A 32 1.98 -9.02 -23.81
N ALA A 33 1.20 -8.75 -22.76
CA ALA A 33 -0.24 -8.57 -22.83
C ALA A 33 -0.65 -7.16 -23.31
N GLY A 34 0.30 -6.24 -23.47
CA GLY A 34 0.04 -4.88 -23.93
C GLY A 34 -0.67 -4.01 -22.89
N TYR A 35 -0.42 -4.24 -21.59
CA TYR A 35 -1.09 -3.52 -20.50
C TYR A 35 -0.46 -2.17 -20.17
N GLN A 36 0.51 -1.70 -20.95
CA GLN A 36 1.08 -0.37 -20.79
C GLN A 36 0.00 0.70 -21.02
N ALA A 37 -0.27 1.51 -20.00
CA ALA A 37 -1.43 2.40 -19.99
C ALA A 37 -1.20 3.75 -20.69
N VAL A 38 0.05 4.10 -20.99
CA VAL A 38 0.43 5.39 -21.61
C VAL A 38 1.19 5.17 -22.91
N GLU A 39 1.03 6.10 -23.85
CA GLU A 39 1.67 6.06 -25.16
C GLU A 39 3.18 6.34 -25.07
N ASP A 40 3.56 7.39 -24.34
CA ASP A 40 4.96 7.73 -24.07
C ASP A 40 5.26 7.65 -22.56
N PRO A 41 5.83 6.52 -22.07
CA PRO A 41 6.20 6.37 -20.67
C PRO A 41 7.25 7.35 -20.18
N SER A 42 8.00 8.02 -21.07
CA SER A 42 9.09 8.92 -20.68
C SER A 42 8.61 10.35 -20.38
N ASP A 43 7.41 10.73 -20.82
CA ASP A 43 6.85 12.07 -20.64
C ASP A 43 6.56 12.39 -19.16
N PRO A 44 7.23 13.40 -18.54
CA PRO A 44 7.00 13.80 -17.15
C PRO A 44 5.59 14.35 -16.89
N THR A 45 4.86 14.75 -17.93
CA THR A 45 3.47 15.21 -17.81
C THR A 45 2.56 14.09 -17.30
N ASN A 46 2.90 12.82 -17.57
CA ASN A 46 2.18 11.67 -17.04
C ASN A 46 2.10 11.72 -15.51
N SER A 47 3.21 12.04 -14.81
CA SER A 47 3.21 12.14 -13.34
C SER A 47 2.23 13.18 -12.83
N LEU A 48 2.14 14.33 -13.51
CA LEU A 48 1.23 15.42 -13.13
C LEU A 48 -0.23 15.02 -13.35
N VAL A 49 -0.55 14.42 -14.51
CA VAL A 49 -1.89 13.95 -14.84
C VAL A 49 -2.36 12.90 -13.85
N TYR A 50 -1.52 11.91 -13.53
CA TYR A 50 -1.87 10.87 -12.58
C TYR A 50 -1.94 11.38 -11.14
N PHE A 51 -1.05 12.28 -10.73
CA PHE A 51 -1.17 12.94 -9.44
C PHE A 51 -2.50 13.70 -9.32
N ALA A 52 -2.88 14.47 -10.35
CA ALA A 52 -4.17 15.14 -10.39
C ALA A 52 -5.34 14.14 -10.36
N ALA A 53 -5.25 13.02 -11.09
CA ALA A 53 -6.26 11.97 -11.07
C ALA A 53 -6.41 11.33 -9.69
N ILE A 54 -5.30 11.09 -8.97
CA ILE A 54 -5.31 10.63 -7.57
C ILE A 54 -6.02 11.64 -6.68
N LEU A 55 -5.70 12.94 -6.79
CA LEU A 55 -6.38 13.98 -6.00
C LEU A 55 -7.88 14.04 -6.29
N VAL A 56 -8.29 13.91 -7.55
CA VAL A 56 -9.71 13.86 -7.95
C VAL A 56 -10.38 12.62 -7.37
N ALA A 57 -9.77 11.43 -7.52
CA ALA A 57 -10.31 10.18 -6.99
C ALA A 57 -10.46 10.24 -5.46
N THR A 58 -9.46 10.75 -4.75
CA THR A 58 -9.51 10.98 -3.30
C THR A 58 -10.60 11.99 -2.93
N GLY A 59 -10.72 13.10 -3.66
CA GLY A 59 -11.77 14.08 -3.43
C GLY A 59 -13.17 13.51 -3.62
N VAL A 60 -13.37 12.68 -4.65
CA VAL A 60 -14.63 11.95 -4.90
C VAL A 60 -14.92 10.95 -3.77
N MET A 61 -13.91 10.21 -3.32
CA MET A 61 -14.03 9.27 -2.20
C MET A 61 -14.43 10.00 -0.91
N LEU A 62 -13.75 11.10 -0.57
CA LEU A 62 -14.07 11.92 0.60
C LEU A 62 -15.47 12.55 0.51
N ALA A 63 -15.87 13.00 -0.68
CA ALA A 63 -17.23 13.48 -0.89
C ALA A 63 -18.26 12.36 -0.68
N ALA A 64 -18.01 11.15 -1.18
CA ALA A 64 -18.89 10.01 -0.99
C ALA A 64 -19.04 9.65 0.51
N PHE A 65 -17.95 9.72 1.29
CA PHE A 65 -17.99 9.55 2.74
C PHE A 65 -18.84 10.62 3.42
N LYS A 66 -18.63 11.89 3.06
CA LYS A 66 -19.40 13.02 3.62
C LYS A 66 -20.91 12.88 3.41
N TYR A 67 -21.34 12.25 2.33
CA TYR A 67 -22.76 12.02 2.03
C TYR A 67 -23.26 10.63 2.46
N ALA A 68 -22.51 9.90 3.30
CA ALA A 68 -22.85 8.58 3.82
C ALA A 68 -23.13 7.51 2.74
N PHE A 69 -22.45 7.59 1.59
CA PHE A 69 -22.56 6.59 0.51
C PHE A 69 -21.64 5.38 0.73
N GLU A 70 -21.59 4.83 1.96
CA GLU A 70 -20.69 3.76 2.35
C GLU A 70 -20.77 2.52 1.44
N GLN A 71 -21.99 2.11 1.06
CA GLN A 71 -22.19 1.00 0.14
C GLN A 71 -21.61 1.26 -1.25
N ALA A 72 -21.66 2.50 -1.74
CA ALA A 72 -21.09 2.87 -3.02
C ALA A 72 -19.56 2.81 -2.97
N ILE A 73 -18.94 3.29 -1.88
CA ILE A 73 -17.49 3.21 -1.67
C ILE A 73 -17.06 1.75 -1.60
N ARG A 74 -17.74 0.93 -0.80
CA ARG A 74 -17.45 -0.51 -0.71
C ARG A 74 -17.58 -1.19 -2.07
N ALA A 75 -18.62 -0.88 -2.84
CA ALA A 75 -18.81 -1.42 -4.18
C ALA A 75 -17.68 -1.01 -5.13
N VAL A 76 -17.30 0.27 -5.16
CA VAL A 76 -16.19 0.76 -5.99
C VAL A 76 -14.90 0.05 -5.63
N VAL A 77 -14.57 -0.04 -4.34
CA VAL A 77 -13.33 -0.71 -3.92
C VAL A 77 -13.34 -2.19 -4.29
N VAL A 78 -14.41 -2.94 -3.99
CA VAL A 78 -14.52 -4.37 -4.32
C VAL A 78 -14.45 -4.62 -5.83
N LEU A 79 -15.11 -3.77 -6.64
CA LEU A 79 -15.06 -3.87 -8.09
C LEU A 79 -13.67 -3.53 -8.64
N SER A 80 -13.01 -2.52 -8.09
CA SER A 80 -11.61 -2.21 -8.41
C SER A 80 -10.68 -3.36 -8.02
N SER A 81 -10.89 -3.99 -6.86
CA SER A 81 -10.14 -5.18 -6.44
C SER A 81 -10.28 -6.33 -7.41
N ALA A 82 -11.51 -6.62 -7.86
CA ALA A 82 -11.76 -7.64 -8.87
C ALA A 82 -11.11 -7.29 -10.21
N LEU A 83 -11.23 -6.05 -10.67
CA LEU A 83 -10.67 -5.60 -11.94
C LEU A 83 -9.14 -5.72 -11.95
N VAL A 84 -8.45 -5.22 -10.92
CA VAL A 84 -6.99 -5.32 -10.83
C VAL A 84 -6.55 -6.77 -10.69
N SER A 85 -7.28 -7.58 -9.90
CA SER A 85 -7.01 -9.02 -9.79
C SER A 85 -7.19 -9.74 -11.12
N TRP A 86 -8.16 -9.32 -11.94
CA TRP A 86 -8.37 -9.87 -13.28
C TRP A 86 -7.16 -9.61 -14.19
N TYR A 87 -6.57 -8.41 -14.19
CA TYR A 87 -5.33 -8.15 -14.96
C TYR A 87 -4.21 -9.14 -14.59
N VAL A 88 -4.02 -9.42 -13.30
CA VAL A 88 -3.04 -10.39 -12.81
C VAL A 88 -3.41 -11.81 -13.25
N PHE A 89 -4.63 -12.27 -12.96
CA PHE A 89 -5.04 -13.64 -13.28
C PHE A 89 -5.16 -13.89 -14.78
N ALA A 90 -5.44 -12.88 -15.60
CA ALA A 90 -5.54 -13.03 -17.05
C ALA A 90 -4.24 -13.50 -17.69
N VAL A 91 -3.08 -13.10 -17.14
CA VAL A 91 -1.76 -13.49 -17.64
C VAL A 91 -1.14 -14.67 -16.89
N VAL A 92 -1.54 -14.90 -15.64
CA VAL A 92 -1.01 -16.00 -14.81
C VAL A 92 -1.81 -17.30 -14.94
N ALA A 93 -3.14 -17.21 -15.02
CA ALA A 93 -3.99 -18.39 -15.01
C ALA A 93 -3.87 -19.14 -16.36
N PRO A 94 -3.67 -20.47 -16.35
CA PRO A 94 -3.64 -21.24 -17.57
C PRO A 94 -4.98 -21.09 -18.32
N PRO A 95 -4.96 -20.94 -19.66
CA PRO A 95 -6.18 -20.76 -20.46
C PRO A 95 -6.93 -22.09 -20.65
N LEU A 96 -7.36 -22.71 -19.56
CA LEU A 96 -8.03 -24.01 -19.57
C LEU A 96 -9.41 -23.95 -20.25
N LEU A 97 -10.09 -22.81 -20.12
CA LEU A 97 -11.36 -22.53 -20.79
C LEU A 97 -11.34 -21.09 -21.29
N VAL A 98 -11.35 -20.94 -22.62
CA VAL A 98 -11.35 -19.63 -23.30
C VAL A 98 -12.63 -19.50 -24.10
N VAL A 99 -13.39 -18.42 -23.88
CA VAL A 99 -14.57 -18.06 -24.66
C VAL A 99 -14.28 -16.75 -25.38
N GLY A 100 -14.12 -16.81 -26.70
CA GLY A 100 -13.62 -15.67 -27.48
C GLY A 100 -12.17 -15.35 -27.09
N SER A 101 -11.93 -14.14 -26.58
CA SER A 101 -10.63 -13.70 -26.05
C SER A 101 -10.54 -13.74 -24.52
N ILE A 102 -11.57 -14.26 -23.85
CA ILE A 102 -11.69 -14.19 -22.39
C ILE A 102 -11.30 -15.54 -21.77
N ASN A 103 -10.29 -15.52 -20.89
CA ASN A 103 -9.95 -16.65 -20.03
C ASN A 103 -10.96 -16.75 -18.89
N VAL A 104 -11.85 -17.75 -18.94
CA VAL A 104 -12.94 -17.92 -17.98
C VAL A 104 -12.42 -18.22 -16.58
N LEU A 105 -11.28 -18.92 -16.46
CA LEU A 105 -10.66 -19.19 -15.16
C LEU A 105 -10.18 -17.89 -14.49
N ALA A 106 -9.54 -17.00 -15.26
CA ALA A 106 -9.09 -15.71 -14.74
C ALA A 106 -10.27 -14.85 -14.25
N VAL A 107 -11.38 -14.84 -15.00
CA VAL A 107 -12.62 -14.17 -14.59
C VAL A 107 -13.15 -14.79 -13.31
N ALA A 108 -13.27 -16.12 -13.24
CA ALA A 108 -13.77 -16.81 -12.06
C ALA A 108 -12.92 -16.52 -10.81
N LEU A 109 -11.59 -16.50 -10.93
CA LEU A 109 -10.69 -16.14 -9.83
C LEU A 109 -10.88 -14.68 -9.39
N SER A 110 -11.00 -13.74 -10.32
CA SER A 110 -11.23 -12.31 -10.00
C SER A 110 -12.58 -12.06 -9.31
N VAL A 111 -13.64 -12.74 -9.77
CA VAL A 111 -14.95 -12.72 -9.12
C VAL A 111 -14.88 -13.39 -7.75
N GLY A 112 -14.10 -14.46 -7.63
CA GLY A 112 -13.82 -15.12 -6.35
C GLY A 112 -13.22 -14.17 -5.32
N VAL A 113 -12.27 -13.30 -5.72
CA VAL A 113 -11.72 -12.26 -4.83
C VAL A 113 -12.82 -11.29 -4.36
N ALA A 114 -13.65 -10.78 -5.27
CA ALA A 114 -14.76 -9.91 -4.88
C ALA A 114 -15.77 -10.60 -3.94
N VAL A 115 -16.16 -11.84 -4.24
CA VAL A 115 -17.10 -12.61 -3.40
C VAL A 115 -16.48 -12.87 -2.03
N ALA A 116 -15.20 -13.22 -1.95
CA ALA A 116 -14.51 -13.42 -0.68
C ALA A 116 -14.51 -12.15 0.19
N LEU A 117 -14.22 -10.98 -0.40
CA LEU A 117 -14.28 -9.69 0.30
C LEU A 117 -15.70 -9.31 0.75
N LEU A 118 -16.73 -9.72 0.02
CA LEU A 118 -18.12 -9.41 0.37
C LEU A 118 -18.67 -10.32 1.47
N VAL A 119 -18.38 -11.62 1.38
CA VAL A 119 -18.96 -12.66 2.25
C VAL A 119 -18.12 -12.87 3.51
N TYR A 120 -16.79 -12.78 3.39
CA TYR A 120 -15.87 -13.17 4.46
C TYR A 120 -14.64 -12.25 4.56
N PRO A 121 -14.82 -10.98 4.98
CA PRO A 121 -13.74 -10.00 5.11
C PRO A 121 -12.91 -10.24 6.39
N GLU A 122 -12.20 -11.36 6.45
CA GLU A 122 -11.13 -11.56 7.45
C GLU A 122 -9.83 -10.89 7.02
N TRP A 123 -8.95 -10.61 7.99
CA TRP A 123 -7.66 -9.94 7.74
C TRP A 123 -6.84 -10.63 6.64
N TYR A 124 -6.76 -11.97 6.64
CA TYR A 124 -5.99 -12.69 5.62
C TYR A 124 -6.63 -12.69 4.24
N VAL A 125 -7.96 -12.50 4.15
CA VAL A 125 -8.66 -12.34 2.87
C VAL A 125 -8.41 -10.94 2.32
N ILE A 126 -8.47 -9.93 3.19
CA ILE A 126 -8.18 -8.53 2.86
C ILE A 126 -6.72 -8.38 2.43
N ASP A 127 -5.78 -8.92 3.19
CA ASP A 127 -4.36 -8.89 2.89
C ASP A 127 -4.04 -9.69 1.62
N GLY A 128 -4.64 -10.87 1.45
CA GLY A 128 -4.49 -11.67 0.23
C GLY A 128 -4.95 -10.91 -1.01
N ALA A 129 -6.12 -10.27 -0.95
CA ALA A 129 -6.63 -9.41 -2.01
C ALA A 129 -5.73 -8.19 -2.21
N GLY A 130 -5.28 -7.56 -1.13
CA GLY A 130 -4.38 -6.41 -1.14
C GLY A 130 -3.04 -6.74 -1.79
N VAL A 131 -2.46 -7.91 -1.51
CA VAL A 131 -1.23 -8.39 -2.17
C VAL A 131 -1.46 -8.56 -3.67
N VAL A 132 -2.54 -9.20 -4.11
CA VAL A 132 -2.86 -9.36 -5.54
C VAL A 132 -3.07 -8.00 -6.21
N MET A 133 -3.81 -7.10 -5.57
CA MET A 133 -3.99 -5.72 -6.04
C MET A 133 -2.65 -4.98 -6.12
N GLY A 134 -1.78 -5.15 -5.13
CA GLY A 134 -0.49 -4.48 -5.08
C GLY A 134 0.47 -4.99 -6.16
N ILE A 135 0.45 -6.30 -6.44
CA ILE A 135 1.17 -6.90 -7.56
C ILE A 135 0.70 -6.27 -8.88
N GLY A 136 -0.62 -6.25 -9.11
CA GLY A 136 -1.21 -5.71 -10.33
C GLY A 136 -0.92 -4.22 -10.50
N ALA A 137 -1.23 -3.40 -9.49
CA ALA A 137 -1.01 -1.96 -9.54
C ALA A 137 0.47 -1.60 -9.65
N GLY A 138 1.34 -2.23 -8.85
CA GLY A 138 2.78 -2.00 -8.87
C GLY A 138 3.40 -2.32 -10.23
N ALA A 139 3.01 -3.43 -10.84
CA ALA A 139 3.47 -3.80 -12.18
C ALA A 139 2.89 -2.90 -13.27
N LEU A 140 1.57 -2.64 -13.27
CA LEU A 140 0.90 -1.77 -14.26
C LEU A 140 1.52 -0.37 -14.28
N PHE A 141 1.66 0.25 -13.11
CA PHE A 141 2.31 1.57 -13.01
C PHE A 141 3.80 1.47 -13.33
N GLY A 142 4.48 0.40 -12.92
CA GLY A 142 5.91 0.20 -13.19
C GLY A 142 6.25 0.15 -14.67
N ILE A 143 5.44 -0.56 -15.48
CA ILE A 143 5.65 -0.60 -16.94
C ILE A 143 5.11 0.64 -17.67
N SER A 144 4.21 1.40 -17.02
CA SER A 144 3.60 2.59 -17.62
C SER A 144 4.38 3.87 -17.34
N PHE A 145 5.10 3.96 -16.23
CA PHE A 145 5.91 5.14 -15.91
C PHE A 145 7.39 4.83 -16.12
N GLY A 146 7.97 5.54 -17.09
CA GLY A 146 9.42 5.60 -17.28
C GLY A 146 10.14 6.11 -16.03
N LEU A 147 11.46 6.05 -16.08
CA LEU A 147 12.32 6.36 -14.93
C LEU A 147 12.07 7.78 -14.39
N LEU A 148 12.04 8.78 -15.27
CA LEU A 148 11.79 10.17 -14.87
C LEU A 148 10.37 10.36 -14.29
N PRO A 149 9.29 9.95 -14.99
CA PRO A 149 7.94 10.09 -14.43
C PRO A 149 7.73 9.35 -13.10
N ALA A 150 8.31 8.15 -12.95
CA ALA A 150 8.22 7.39 -11.70
C ALA A 150 8.90 8.15 -10.54
N ILE A 151 10.14 8.64 -10.74
CA ILE A 151 10.87 9.41 -9.72
C ILE A 151 10.09 10.68 -9.34
N VAL A 152 9.56 11.41 -10.33
CA VAL A 152 8.77 12.64 -10.09
C VAL A 152 7.51 12.32 -9.29
N LEU A 153 6.74 11.32 -9.71
CA LEU A 153 5.49 10.92 -9.03
C LEU A 153 5.76 10.52 -7.57
N LEU A 154 6.74 9.64 -7.34
CA LEU A 154 7.09 9.16 -6.00
C LEU A 154 7.59 10.28 -5.10
N THR A 155 8.38 11.21 -5.65
CA THR A 155 8.88 12.38 -4.92
C THR A 155 7.74 13.32 -4.53
N VAL A 156 6.83 13.63 -5.46
CA VAL A 156 5.66 14.48 -5.19
C VAL A 156 4.77 13.86 -4.11
N LEU A 157 4.49 12.55 -4.19
CA LEU A 157 3.71 11.84 -3.19
C LEU A 157 4.39 11.80 -1.81
N ALA A 158 5.71 11.57 -1.78
CA ALA A 158 6.49 11.65 -0.55
C ALA A 158 6.42 13.05 0.08
N VAL A 159 6.60 14.11 -0.71
CA VAL A 159 6.50 15.49 -0.22
C VAL A 159 5.09 15.79 0.29
N TYR A 160 4.06 15.36 -0.44
CA TYR A 160 2.68 15.52 0.00
C TYR A 160 2.42 14.84 1.35
N ASP A 161 2.85 13.60 1.54
CA ASP A 161 2.70 12.86 2.79
C ASP A 161 3.45 13.54 3.95
N ALA A 162 4.70 13.96 3.71
CA ALA A 162 5.48 14.71 4.70
C ALA A 162 4.79 16.01 5.14
N VAL A 163 4.24 16.77 4.18
CA VAL A 163 3.50 18.02 4.46
C VAL A 163 2.20 17.73 5.19
N SER A 164 1.48 16.68 4.80
CA SER A 164 0.24 16.25 5.44
C SER A 164 0.47 15.89 6.91
N VAL A 165 1.49 15.08 7.19
CA VAL A 165 1.79 14.56 8.54
C VAL A 165 2.45 15.61 9.44
N TYR A 166 3.55 16.24 9.00
CA TYR A 166 4.32 17.15 9.86
C TYR A 166 3.82 18.58 9.82
N GLY A 167 3.25 19.01 8.68
CA GLY A 167 2.75 20.36 8.49
C GLY A 167 1.33 20.51 9.00
N THR A 168 0.37 19.90 8.30
CA THR A 168 -1.06 20.14 8.55
C THR A 168 -1.68 19.26 9.63
N ARG A 169 -1.06 18.12 9.96
CA ARG A 169 -1.57 17.10 10.90
C ARG A 169 -2.99 16.59 10.60
N HIS A 170 -3.55 16.88 9.43
CA HIS A 170 -4.95 16.59 9.05
C HIS A 170 -5.24 15.08 8.92
N MET A 171 -4.19 14.24 8.80
CA MET A 171 -4.32 12.78 8.84
C MET A 171 -4.70 12.23 10.23
N LEU A 172 -4.47 13.00 11.30
CA LEU A 172 -4.82 12.60 12.67
C LEU A 172 -6.31 12.81 12.98
N SER A 173 -7.04 13.61 12.20
CA SER A 173 -8.46 13.92 12.41
C SER A 173 -9.40 13.28 11.37
N LEU A 174 -8.90 12.36 10.53
CA LEU A 174 -9.68 11.68 9.48
C LEU A 174 -9.82 10.16 9.71
N ALA A 175 -9.26 9.64 10.81
CA ALA A 175 -9.26 8.22 11.13
C ALA A 175 -10.66 7.65 11.50
N GLU A 176 -11.67 8.51 11.65
CA GLU A 176 -12.99 8.17 12.20
C GLU A 176 -13.96 7.50 11.20
N GLY A 177 -13.71 7.52 9.88
CA GLY A 177 -14.68 7.04 8.88
C GLY A 177 -14.24 5.86 7.99
N VAL A 178 -12.96 5.46 8.02
CA VAL A 178 -12.41 4.52 7.01
C VAL A 178 -12.26 3.09 7.56
N MET A 179 -12.18 2.91 8.89
CA MET A 179 -11.92 1.60 9.50
C MET A 179 -13.14 0.66 9.45
N ASP A 180 -14.36 1.19 9.42
CA ASP A 180 -15.60 0.38 9.39
C ASP A 180 -15.84 -0.34 8.06
N LEU A 181 -15.21 0.12 6.98
CA LEU A 181 -15.51 -0.40 5.64
C LEU A 181 -14.89 -1.79 5.36
N ARG A 182 -13.91 -2.24 6.16
CA ARG A 182 -13.23 -3.56 6.01
C ARG A 182 -12.84 -3.88 4.56
N VAL A 183 -12.28 -2.90 3.87
CA VAL A 183 -11.89 -2.97 2.45
C VAL A 183 -10.36 -3.06 2.29
N PRO A 184 -9.84 -3.65 1.19
CA PRO A 184 -8.40 -3.82 0.94
C PRO A 184 -7.67 -2.52 0.55
N VAL A 185 -8.08 -1.39 1.11
CA VAL A 185 -7.35 -0.11 1.05
C VAL A 185 -6.30 -0.06 2.17
N ILE A 186 -6.50 -0.84 3.23
CA ILE A 186 -5.65 -0.96 4.40
C ILE A 186 -5.28 -2.43 4.58
N LEU A 187 -3.98 -2.72 4.70
CA LEU A 187 -3.43 -4.02 5.06
C LEU A 187 -3.42 -4.15 6.58
N VAL A 188 -3.77 -5.33 7.08
CA VAL A 188 -3.98 -5.61 8.50
C VAL A 188 -2.91 -6.56 8.99
N VAL A 189 -2.01 -6.06 9.83
CA VAL A 189 -0.85 -6.81 10.33
C VAL A 189 -1.14 -7.25 11.78
N PRO A 190 -1.59 -8.48 12.02
CA PRO A 190 -1.92 -8.93 13.36
C PRO A 190 -0.67 -9.16 14.22
N LEU A 191 -0.75 -8.81 15.50
CA LEU A 191 0.28 -9.13 16.50
C LEU A 191 0.16 -10.58 17.01
N THR A 192 -1.03 -11.18 16.86
CA THR A 192 -1.31 -12.58 17.21
C THR A 192 -2.11 -13.29 16.12
N LEU A 193 -1.84 -14.58 15.88
CA LEU A 193 -2.53 -15.35 14.82
C LEU A 193 -4.01 -15.65 15.13
N SER A 194 -4.40 -15.50 16.40
CA SER A 194 -5.79 -15.62 16.85
C SER A 194 -6.61 -14.36 16.61
N TYR A 195 -6.00 -13.28 16.10
CA TYR A 195 -6.69 -12.04 15.79
C TYR A 195 -7.77 -12.26 14.70
N SER A 196 -8.96 -11.72 14.97
CA SER A 196 -10.14 -11.81 14.13
C SER A 196 -10.63 -10.38 13.84
N LEU A 197 -10.52 -9.94 12.59
CA LEU A 197 -10.95 -8.59 12.19
C LEU A 197 -12.47 -8.44 12.23
N ARG A 198 -13.19 -9.57 12.14
CA ARG A 198 -14.65 -9.59 12.17
C ARG A 198 -15.21 -9.25 13.54
N ASP A 199 -14.47 -9.64 14.59
CA ASP A 199 -14.86 -9.51 15.99
C ASP A 199 -14.38 -8.17 16.60
N ASP A 200 -13.46 -7.48 15.93
CA ASP A 200 -13.07 -6.10 16.28
C ASP A 200 -14.22 -5.13 15.94
N ASP A 201 -14.73 -4.48 16.99
CA ASP A 201 -15.68 -3.37 16.90
C ASP A 201 -14.90 -2.04 16.86
N PHE A 202 -14.74 -1.50 15.66
CA PHE A 202 -14.12 -0.19 15.44
C PHE A 202 -14.98 0.98 15.97
N GLY A 203 -16.23 0.71 16.38
CA GLY A 203 -17.15 1.71 16.94
C GLY A 203 -16.80 2.17 18.37
N GLY A 204 -15.88 1.48 19.06
CA GLY A 204 -15.49 1.77 20.46
C GLY A 204 -14.40 2.83 20.65
N ALA A 205 -13.81 3.39 19.58
CA ALA A 205 -12.87 4.52 19.68
C ALA A 205 -13.57 5.86 19.97
N ASN A 206 -14.89 5.85 20.17
CA ASN A 206 -15.76 7.02 20.29
C ASN A 206 -15.88 7.62 21.71
N GLU A 207 -15.28 7.05 22.76
CA GLU A 207 -15.52 7.53 24.15
C GLU A 207 -14.29 8.05 24.91
N VAL A 208 -13.13 8.28 24.26
CA VAL A 208 -11.90 8.72 24.97
C VAL A 208 -11.48 10.17 24.73
N HIS A 209 -12.34 11.00 24.11
CA HIS A 209 -12.02 12.41 23.87
C HIS A 209 -13.11 13.41 24.27
N GLU A 210 -13.97 13.08 25.26
CA GLU A 210 -14.88 14.08 25.87
C GLU A 210 -14.77 14.23 27.40
N GLU A 211 -13.85 13.53 28.08
CA GLU A 211 -13.64 13.71 29.52
C GLU A 211 -12.39 14.54 29.84
N ASP A 212 -12.31 15.75 29.29
CA ASP A 212 -11.32 16.75 29.76
C ASP A 212 -11.90 18.16 29.69
N GLU A 213 -13.15 18.38 30.15
CA GLU A 213 -13.62 19.73 30.52
C GLU A 213 -14.92 19.73 31.37
N ALA A 214 -14.80 19.44 32.68
CA ALA A 214 -15.74 19.95 33.69
C ALA A 214 -15.16 19.89 35.11
N VAL A 215 -14.43 20.93 35.52
CA VAL A 215 -14.15 21.21 36.93
C VAL A 215 -15.27 22.11 37.47
N ALA A 216 -16.02 21.66 38.49
CA ALA A 216 -16.21 22.35 39.79
C ALA A 216 -17.57 22.09 40.48
N ASN A 217 -17.45 21.68 41.75
CA ASN A 217 -18.32 21.91 42.93
C ASN A 217 -19.51 20.97 43.25
N GLY A 218 -19.45 20.36 44.44
CA GLY A 218 -20.62 20.11 45.30
C GLY A 218 -20.53 18.88 46.22
N ASP A 219 -20.37 19.12 47.52
CA ASP A 219 -20.22 18.20 48.67
C ASP A 219 -21.29 17.09 48.93
N ASP A 220 -20.81 16.04 49.63
CA ASP A 220 -21.45 15.15 50.65
C ASP A 220 -22.11 13.79 50.21
N PRO A 221 -22.18 12.73 51.07
CA PRO A 221 -21.47 11.46 50.86
C PRO A 221 -22.40 10.22 51.00
N SER A 222 -21.80 9.03 51.12
CA SER A 222 -22.40 7.68 51.31
C SER A 222 -22.75 6.99 49.99
N THR A 223 -22.16 5.86 49.64
CA THR A 223 -22.02 4.63 50.42
C THR A 223 -20.87 3.80 49.85
N ALA A 224 -20.07 3.21 50.75
CA ALA A 224 -19.00 2.28 50.42
C ALA A 224 -19.56 0.94 49.93
N SER A 225 -19.05 0.47 48.81
CA SER A 225 -18.87 -0.96 48.53
C SER A 225 -17.70 -1.13 47.54
N ASP A 226 -16.56 -1.45 48.13
CA ASP A 226 -15.47 -2.31 47.65
C ASP A 226 -14.88 -2.00 46.26
N GLU A 227 -13.80 -1.21 46.32
CA GLU A 227 -12.73 -1.14 45.33
C GLU A 227 -11.97 -2.48 45.27
N GLU A 228 -11.95 -3.13 44.10
CA GLU A 228 -10.81 -3.94 43.65
C GLU A 228 -10.41 -3.48 42.24
N ASP A 229 -9.62 -2.40 42.21
CA ASP A 229 -8.43 -2.16 41.37
C ASP A 229 -8.52 -2.57 39.88
N ASP A 230 -9.21 -1.75 39.08
CA ASP A 230 -9.09 -1.71 37.62
C ASP A 230 -7.71 -1.15 37.23
N GLY A 231 -6.76 -2.06 37.01
CA GLY A 231 -5.46 -1.75 36.45
C GLY A 231 -5.52 -1.54 34.94
N ASP A 232 -5.53 -0.27 34.51
CA ASP A 232 -4.84 0.25 33.31
C ASP A 232 -4.86 -0.62 32.04
N ASP A 233 -6.03 -0.86 31.45
CA ASP A 233 -6.15 -1.34 30.07
C ASP A 233 -6.35 -0.14 29.13
N SER A 234 -5.27 0.55 28.80
CA SER A 234 -5.22 1.23 27.49
C SER A 234 -5.40 0.13 26.44
N PRO A 235 -6.38 0.19 25.51
CA PRO A 235 -6.68 -0.93 24.63
C PRO A 235 -5.43 -1.32 23.83
N ASP A 236 -4.85 -2.46 24.19
CA ASP A 236 -3.70 -3.08 23.55
C ASP A 236 -4.09 -3.27 22.07
N ARG A 237 -3.58 -2.41 21.18
CA ARG A 237 -3.87 -2.51 19.75
C ARG A 237 -3.26 -3.80 19.21
N ASP A 238 -4.09 -4.83 19.04
CA ASP A 238 -3.68 -6.18 18.63
C ASP A 238 -3.29 -6.29 17.14
N ALA A 239 -3.38 -5.20 16.37
CA ALA A 239 -2.98 -5.14 14.98
C ALA A 239 -2.40 -3.78 14.56
N PHE A 240 -1.51 -3.78 13.56
CA PHE A 240 -1.06 -2.59 12.86
C PHE A 240 -1.77 -2.46 11.51
N PHE A 241 -2.13 -1.23 11.15
CA PHE A 241 -2.75 -0.92 9.86
C PHE A 241 -1.75 -0.18 8.97
N ILE A 242 -1.57 -0.65 7.74
CA ILE A 242 -0.67 -0.03 6.76
C ILE A 242 -1.47 0.23 5.47
N GLY A 243 -1.34 1.41 4.87
CA GLY A 243 -2.03 1.69 3.62
C GLY A 243 -1.52 0.77 2.50
N LEU A 244 -2.42 0.19 1.69
CA LEU A 244 -2.00 -0.59 0.51
C LEU A 244 -1.09 0.24 -0.41
N GLY A 245 -1.38 1.54 -0.52
CA GLY A 245 -0.55 2.49 -1.28
C GLY A 245 0.91 2.52 -0.84
N ASP A 246 1.21 2.33 0.45
CA ASP A 246 2.58 2.36 0.97
C ASP A 246 3.42 1.17 0.48
N ALA A 247 2.78 0.03 0.21
CA ALA A 247 3.44 -1.11 -0.43
C ALA A 247 3.54 -0.94 -1.95
N VAL A 248 2.53 -0.32 -2.57
CA VAL A 248 2.45 -0.17 -4.04
C VAL A 248 3.39 0.91 -4.57
N MET A 249 3.42 2.09 -3.97
CA MET A 249 4.18 3.24 -4.48
C MET A 249 5.69 2.98 -4.65
N PRO A 250 6.43 2.46 -3.65
CA PRO A 250 7.84 2.11 -3.85
C PRO A 250 8.02 0.97 -4.86
N THR A 251 7.05 0.05 -4.95
CA THR A 251 7.06 -1.05 -5.94
C THR A 251 6.99 -0.54 -7.38
N VAL A 252 6.36 0.61 -7.63
CA VAL A 252 6.38 1.25 -8.96
C VAL A 252 7.81 1.53 -9.41
N MET A 253 8.68 2.03 -8.52
CA MET A 253 10.09 2.27 -8.84
C MET A 253 10.87 0.97 -9.06
N VAL A 254 10.56 -0.08 -8.28
CA VAL A 254 11.16 -1.42 -8.46
C VAL A 254 10.83 -1.98 -9.85
N ALA A 255 9.55 -1.96 -10.24
CA ALA A 255 9.10 -2.47 -11.54
C ALA A 255 9.56 -1.57 -12.71
N SER A 256 9.50 -0.25 -12.56
CA SER A 256 10.01 0.70 -13.56
C SER A 256 11.52 0.57 -13.76
N GLY A 257 12.29 0.42 -12.67
CA GLY A 257 13.72 0.17 -12.74
C GLY A 257 14.05 -1.19 -13.40
N ALA A 258 13.23 -2.21 -13.16
CA ALA A 258 13.38 -3.51 -13.82
C ALA A 258 13.09 -3.45 -15.33
N PHE A 259 12.11 -2.64 -15.72
CA PHE A 259 11.63 -2.55 -17.10
C PHE A 259 12.42 -1.58 -17.97
N PHE A 260 12.69 -0.37 -17.49
CA PHE A 260 13.28 0.72 -18.29
C PHE A 260 14.79 0.90 -18.11
N SER A 261 15.39 0.35 -17.04
CA SER A 261 16.83 0.49 -16.84
C SER A 261 17.62 -0.33 -17.85
N PRO A 262 18.71 0.20 -18.45
CA PRO A 262 19.56 -0.56 -19.36
C PRO A 262 20.47 -1.57 -18.64
N ALA A 263 20.40 -1.66 -17.30
CA ALA A 263 21.20 -2.59 -16.52
C ALA A 263 20.86 -4.06 -16.88
N PRO A 264 21.87 -4.94 -16.99
CA PRO A 264 21.63 -6.34 -17.33
C PRO A 264 20.83 -7.06 -16.24
N SER A 265 20.06 -8.06 -16.65
CA SER A 265 19.39 -8.99 -15.73
C SER A 265 20.42 -9.74 -14.88
N LEU A 266 20.05 -10.01 -13.62
CA LEU A 266 20.84 -10.83 -12.69
C LEU A 266 20.73 -12.34 -12.97
N GLY A 267 19.92 -12.76 -13.95
CA GLY A 267 19.83 -14.16 -14.37
C GLY A 267 19.02 -15.07 -13.43
N VAL A 268 18.14 -14.50 -12.61
CA VAL A 268 17.26 -15.27 -11.71
C VAL A 268 16.10 -15.85 -12.52
N ALA A 269 16.06 -17.17 -12.66
CA ALA A 269 15.10 -17.86 -13.54
C ALA A 269 13.61 -17.53 -13.28
N GLY A 270 13.24 -17.33 -12.01
CA GLY A 270 11.86 -16.96 -11.62
C GLY A 270 11.55 -15.47 -11.72
N LEU A 271 12.55 -14.61 -11.92
CA LEU A 271 12.41 -13.15 -11.98
C LEU A 271 13.32 -12.61 -13.10
N PRO A 272 13.01 -12.89 -14.38
CA PRO A 272 13.89 -12.53 -15.49
C PRO A 272 14.14 -11.02 -15.61
N ALA A 273 13.17 -10.19 -15.21
CA ALA A 273 13.29 -8.72 -15.20
C ALA A 273 14.17 -8.18 -14.05
N LEU A 274 14.55 -9.00 -13.08
CA LEU A 274 15.33 -8.54 -11.93
C LEU A 274 16.74 -8.13 -12.37
N ASN A 275 17.04 -6.84 -12.26
CA ASN A 275 18.35 -6.24 -12.46
C ASN A 275 18.88 -5.62 -11.15
N LEU A 276 20.14 -5.17 -11.14
CA LEU A 276 20.76 -4.59 -9.95
C LEU A 276 20.04 -3.31 -9.44
N PRO A 277 19.61 -2.36 -10.30
CA PRO A 277 18.80 -1.21 -9.88
C PRO A 277 17.50 -1.59 -9.16
N ALA A 278 16.73 -2.53 -9.73
CA ALA A 278 15.49 -3.00 -9.13
C ALA A 278 15.73 -3.68 -7.77
N LEU A 279 16.75 -4.55 -7.69
CA LEU A 279 17.12 -5.22 -6.44
C LEU A 279 17.47 -4.20 -5.34
N LEU A 280 18.30 -3.20 -5.65
CA LEU A 280 18.67 -2.19 -4.66
C LEU A 280 17.53 -1.22 -4.34
N ALA A 281 16.60 -0.97 -5.26
CA ALA A 281 15.34 -0.29 -4.95
C ALA A 281 14.50 -1.06 -3.93
N MET A 282 14.42 -2.40 -4.06
CA MET A 282 13.76 -3.24 -3.06
C MET A 282 14.46 -3.11 -1.71
N VAL A 283 15.79 -3.31 -1.66
CA VAL A 283 16.57 -3.17 -0.42
C VAL A 283 16.39 -1.79 0.21
N GLY A 284 16.40 -0.72 -0.58
CA GLY A 284 16.16 0.64 -0.13
C GLY A 284 14.76 0.82 0.47
N THR A 285 13.74 0.22 -0.13
CA THR A 285 12.37 0.20 0.42
C THR A 285 12.33 -0.50 1.78
N PHE A 286 13.01 -1.64 1.93
CA PHE A 286 13.08 -2.38 3.20
C PHE A 286 13.86 -1.63 4.28
N LEU A 287 14.92 -0.90 3.92
CA LEU A 287 15.62 -0.01 4.84
C LEU A 287 14.70 1.14 5.31
N GLY A 288 13.96 1.74 4.38
CA GLY A 288 12.94 2.75 4.67
C GLY A 288 11.85 2.22 5.60
N LEU A 289 11.31 1.03 5.31
CA LEU A 289 10.32 0.34 6.13
C LEU A 289 10.87 0.05 7.54
N GLY A 290 12.11 -0.43 7.65
CA GLY A 290 12.75 -0.69 8.93
C GLY A 290 12.88 0.57 9.80
N ILE A 291 13.27 1.70 9.20
CA ILE A 291 13.35 3.00 9.88
C ILE A 291 11.94 3.47 10.29
N LEU A 292 10.95 3.33 9.41
CA LEU A 292 9.57 3.72 9.66
C LEU A 292 8.99 2.92 10.83
N LEU A 293 9.07 1.60 10.79
CA LEU A 293 8.56 0.72 11.85
C LEU A 293 9.30 0.96 13.17
N TRP A 294 10.60 1.22 13.13
CA TRP A 294 11.36 1.62 14.32
C TRP A 294 10.87 2.94 14.93
N ALA A 295 10.53 3.94 14.11
CA ALA A 295 9.99 5.21 14.58
C ALA A 295 8.57 5.04 15.16
N VAL A 296 7.73 4.24 14.50
CA VAL A 296 6.36 3.92 14.95
C VAL A 296 6.38 3.17 16.28
N MET A 297 7.24 2.17 16.45
CA MET A 297 7.42 1.45 17.72
C MET A 297 7.92 2.36 18.86
N LYS A 298 8.46 3.54 18.56
CA LYS A 298 8.82 4.56 19.55
C LYS A 298 7.69 5.55 19.85
N GLY A 299 6.47 5.28 19.37
CA GLY A 299 5.30 6.13 19.56
C GLY A 299 5.34 7.43 18.75
N ARG A 300 6.20 7.54 17.73
CA ARG A 300 6.32 8.75 16.91
C ARG A 300 5.52 8.58 15.62
N ALA A 301 4.49 9.40 15.42
CA ALA A 301 3.87 9.53 14.11
C ALA A 301 4.93 9.96 13.08
N HIS A 302 4.96 9.29 11.94
CA HIS A 302 5.91 9.54 10.86
C HIS A 302 5.23 9.45 9.51
N ALA A 303 5.67 10.28 8.57
CA ALA A 303 5.28 10.17 7.18
C ALA A 303 5.91 8.89 6.60
N GLY A 304 5.08 8.00 6.08
CA GLY A 304 5.49 6.70 5.56
C GLY A 304 6.17 6.82 4.20
N LEU A 305 5.54 7.53 3.26
CA LEU A 305 5.99 7.61 1.88
C LEU A 305 7.39 8.24 1.71
N PRO A 306 7.81 9.26 2.48
CA PRO A 306 9.18 9.77 2.41
C PRO A 306 10.26 8.72 2.64
N LEU A 307 10.08 7.84 3.63
CA LEU A 307 11.05 6.81 3.94
C LEU A 307 10.99 5.67 2.92
N LEU A 308 9.79 5.26 2.53
CA LEU A 308 9.57 4.15 1.59
C LEU A 308 9.98 4.52 0.16
N ASN A 309 9.39 5.59 -0.40
CA ASN A 309 9.70 6.07 -1.75
C ASN A 309 11.13 6.62 -1.83
N GLY A 310 11.58 7.35 -0.81
CA GLY A 310 12.95 7.85 -0.75
C GLY A 310 13.97 6.73 -0.69
N GLY A 311 13.69 5.68 0.08
CA GLY A 311 14.48 4.45 0.11
C GLY A 311 14.51 3.76 -1.25
N ALA A 312 13.35 3.58 -1.90
CA ALA A 312 13.24 2.96 -3.22
C ALA A 312 14.03 3.74 -4.29
N ILE A 313 13.86 5.06 -4.37
CA ILE A 313 14.57 5.94 -5.31
C ILE A 313 16.08 5.93 -5.02
N GLY A 314 16.49 6.08 -3.76
CA GLY A 314 17.90 6.07 -3.36
C GLY A 314 18.59 4.74 -3.69
N GLY A 315 17.91 3.62 -3.40
CA GLY A 315 18.34 2.27 -3.75
C GLY A 315 18.45 2.06 -5.26
N TYR A 316 17.46 2.49 -6.03
CA TYR A 316 17.46 2.44 -7.49
C TYR A 316 18.65 3.23 -8.09
N LEU A 317 18.86 4.46 -7.65
CA LEU A 317 19.95 5.31 -8.15
C LEU A 317 21.32 4.73 -7.80
N LEU A 318 21.49 4.23 -6.57
CA LEU A 318 22.71 3.55 -6.15
C LEU A 318 22.97 2.30 -7.02
N GLY A 319 21.95 1.46 -7.23
CA GLY A 319 22.07 0.28 -8.06
C GLY A 319 22.33 0.58 -9.53
N SER A 320 21.80 1.69 -10.05
CA SER A 320 22.09 2.17 -11.40
C SER A 320 23.55 2.55 -11.57
N VAL A 321 24.10 3.34 -10.63
CA VAL A 321 25.51 3.74 -10.66
C VAL A 321 26.43 2.52 -10.52
N LEU A 322 26.11 1.58 -9.62
CA LEU A 322 26.88 0.34 -9.43
C LEU A 322 26.81 -0.59 -10.66
N ALA A 323 25.72 -0.56 -11.41
CA ALA A 323 25.56 -1.28 -12.68
C ALA A 323 26.27 -0.59 -13.86
N GLY A 324 26.91 0.57 -13.64
CA GLY A 324 27.58 1.34 -14.69
C GLY A 324 26.63 2.20 -15.54
N VAL A 325 25.37 2.38 -15.12
CA VAL A 325 24.41 3.27 -15.78
C VAL A 325 24.74 4.71 -15.39
N SER A 326 24.82 5.60 -16.38
CA SER A 326 25.09 7.02 -16.11
C SER A 326 23.94 7.64 -15.32
N VAL A 327 24.22 8.63 -14.47
CA VAL A 327 23.18 9.33 -13.67
C VAL A 327 22.11 9.95 -14.57
N ILE A 328 22.48 10.46 -15.73
CA ILE A 328 21.55 11.02 -16.72
C ILE A 328 20.56 9.96 -17.21
N GLN A 329 21.05 8.77 -17.56
CA GLN A 329 20.18 7.66 -17.96
C GLN A 329 19.34 7.14 -16.80
N ALA A 330 19.94 7.02 -15.61
CA ALA A 330 19.24 6.56 -14.41
C ALA A 330 18.08 7.48 -14.03
N LEU A 331 18.25 8.80 -14.16
CA LEU A 331 17.19 9.78 -13.95
C LEU A 331 16.16 9.83 -15.08
N GLY A 332 16.33 9.08 -16.17
CA GLY A 332 15.47 9.16 -17.35
C GLY A 332 15.59 10.48 -18.12
N LEU A 333 16.70 11.22 -17.95
CA LEU A 333 16.91 12.52 -18.58
C LEU A 333 17.54 12.44 -19.97
N ALA A 334 18.06 11.27 -20.36
CA ALA A 334 18.75 11.08 -21.64
C ALA A 334 17.93 11.48 -22.88
N PRO A 335 16.60 11.27 -22.96
CA PRO A 335 15.80 11.73 -24.11
C PRO A 335 15.66 13.26 -24.24
N TYR A 336 16.03 14.03 -23.21
CA TYR A 336 15.81 15.49 -23.13
C TYR A 336 17.09 16.33 -23.32
N LEU A 337 18.23 15.69 -23.57
CA LEU A 337 19.54 16.31 -23.74
C LEU A 337 20.07 16.09 -25.16
#